data_AF-C9QK62-F1
#
_entry.id   AF-C9QK62-F1
#
_cell.length_a   1.000
_cell.length_b   1.000
_cell.length_c   1.000
_cell.angle_alpha   90.00
_cell.angle_beta   90.00
_cell.angle_gamma   90.00
#
_symmetry.space_group_name_H-M   'P 1'
#
loop_
_entity.id
_entity.type
_entity.pdbx_description
1 polymer ?
#
loop_
_entity_poly.entity_id
_entity_poly.type
_entity_poly.pdbx_seq_one_letter_code
_entity_poly.pdbx_strand_id
1 'polypeptide(L)'
;MTKELEMFNQHQQDVRSRADSLAKAIFVLSGGSLTVSIGLFLKTERLPLSDCALVILKYSWWLLFATIALGVFMLSTIIVRDFLFGEQWRKSFHDKNIDVSGFPGFFEFLIVALGLLGITTFVAGMFGLAYVATEAVAGIHT
;
A
#
# COMPACT_ATOMS: atom_id res chain seq x y z
N MET A 1 13.08 -33.57 -5.82
CA MET A 1 13.02 -33.00 -4.46
C MET A 1 13.85 -31.72 -4.27
N THR A 2 15.19 -31.73 -4.33
CA THR A 2 15.99 -30.49 -4.09
C THR A 2 15.76 -29.40 -5.14
N LYS A 3 15.75 -29.77 -6.43
CA LYS A 3 15.53 -28.83 -7.53
C LYS A 3 14.12 -28.21 -7.56
N GLU A 4 13.09 -28.98 -7.21
CA GLU A 4 11.70 -28.48 -7.15
C GLU A 4 11.52 -27.49 -6.00
N LEU A 5 12.11 -27.79 -4.83
CA LEU A 5 12.13 -26.90 -3.68
C LEU A 5 12.87 -25.58 -3.99
N GLU A 6 14.00 -25.68 -4.68
CA GLU A 6 14.76 -24.51 -5.12
C GLU A 6 13.97 -23.63 -6.09
N MET A 7 13.32 -24.22 -7.10
CA MET A 7 12.44 -23.49 -8.02
C MET A 7 11.25 -22.84 -7.29
N PHE A 8 10.65 -23.52 -6.32
CA PHE A 8 9.57 -22.97 -5.51
C PHE A 8 10.03 -21.76 -4.69
N ASN A 9 11.18 -21.85 -4.02
CA ASN A 9 11.74 -20.77 -3.23
C ASN A 9 12.10 -19.56 -4.09
N GLN A 10 12.69 -19.78 -5.27
CA GLN A 10 12.97 -18.73 -6.24
C GLN A 10 11.69 -18.01 -6.68
N HIS A 11 10.62 -18.76 -6.95
CA HIS A 11 9.32 -18.19 -7.31
C HIS A 11 8.73 -17.33 -6.18
N GLN A 12 8.78 -17.80 -4.93
CA GLN A 12 8.31 -17.02 -3.77
C GLN A 12 9.11 -15.72 -3.59
N GLN A 13 10.43 -15.78 -3.79
CA GLN A 13 11.28 -14.60 -3.72
C GLN A 13 10.96 -13.59 -4.82
N ASP A 14 10.70 -14.03 -6.06
CA ASP A 14 10.30 -13.13 -7.16
C ASP A 14 8.96 -12.44 -6.87
N VAL A 15 7.96 -13.20 -6.41
CA VAL A 15 6.65 -12.64 -6.02
C VAL A 15 6.80 -11.58 -4.92
N ARG A 16 7.60 -11.86 -3.89
CA ARG A 16 7.89 -10.89 -2.81
C ARG A 16 8.58 -9.65 -3.34
N SER A 17 9.55 -9.80 -4.25
CA SER A 17 10.25 -8.67 -4.87
C SER A 17 9.29 -7.78 -5.66
N ARG A 18 8.40 -8.36 -6.46
CA ARG A 18 7.39 -7.62 -7.22
C ARG A 18 6.41 -6.88 -6.32
N ALA A 19 5.98 -7.52 -5.23
CA ALA A 19 5.09 -6.88 -4.24
C ALA A 19 5.76 -5.68 -3.57
N ASP A 20 7.05 -5.78 -3.22
CA ASP A 20 7.83 -4.66 -2.66
C ASP A 20 8.00 -3.51 -3.67
N SER A 21 8.32 -3.83 -4.93
CA SER A 21 8.38 -2.83 -6.00
C SER A 21 7.04 -2.11 -6.20
N LEU A 22 5.92 -2.85 -6.18
CA LEU A 22 4.59 -2.28 -6.29
C LEU A 22 4.26 -1.36 -5.11
N ALA A 23 4.54 -1.79 -3.88
CA ALA A 23 4.31 -0.99 -2.68
C ALA A 23 5.10 0.35 -2.72
N LYS A 24 6.36 0.29 -3.13
CA LYS A 24 7.21 1.49 -3.33
C LYS A 24 6.61 2.44 -4.36
N ALA A 25 6.17 1.91 -5.50
CA ALA A 25 5.53 2.72 -6.54
C ALA A 25 4.25 3.40 -6.00
N ILE A 26 3.40 2.66 -5.29
CA ILE A 26 2.17 3.20 -4.69
C ILE A 26 2.47 4.31 -3.69
N PHE A 27 3.47 4.15 -2.81
CA PHE A 27 3.83 5.21 -1.85
C PHE A 27 4.33 6.46 -2.54
N VAL A 28 5.23 6.33 -3.53
CA VAL A 28 5.78 7.47 -4.27
C VAL A 28 4.65 8.21 -5.02
N LEU A 29 3.77 7.47 -5.70
CA LEU A 29 2.67 8.08 -6.44
C LEU A 29 1.64 8.74 -5.52
N SER A 30 1.27 8.09 -4.42
CA SER A 30 0.32 8.64 -3.45
C SER A 30 0.87 9.90 -2.79
N GLY A 31 2.13 9.86 -2.31
CA GLY A 31 2.79 11.00 -1.69
C GLY A 31 3.01 12.14 -2.67
N GLY A 32 3.54 11.86 -3.86
CA GLY A 32 3.75 12.86 -4.89
C GLY A 32 2.46 13.55 -5.33
N SER A 33 1.39 12.76 -5.52
CA SER A 33 0.08 13.28 -5.93
C SER A 33 -0.57 14.13 -4.84
N LEU A 34 -0.46 13.73 -3.56
CA LEU A 34 -0.89 14.54 -2.42
C LEU A 34 -0.12 15.86 -2.34
N THR A 35 1.21 15.84 -2.43
CA THR A 35 2.03 17.05 -2.36
C THR A 35 1.73 18.02 -3.48
N VAL A 36 1.63 17.53 -4.73
CA VAL A 36 1.31 18.38 -5.89
C VAL A 36 -0.09 18.97 -5.77
N SER A 37 -1.09 18.15 -5.43
CA SER A 37 -2.46 18.64 -5.32
C SER A 37 -2.61 19.64 -4.18
N ILE A 38 -2.11 19.37 -2.97
CA ILE A 38 -2.15 20.34 -1.86
C ILE A 38 -1.43 21.64 -2.25
N GLY A 39 -0.25 21.53 -2.88
CA GLY A 39 0.52 22.69 -3.32
C GLY A 39 -0.21 23.58 -4.33
N LEU A 40 -1.03 22.99 -5.21
CA LEU A 40 -1.87 23.76 -6.14
C LEU A 40 -2.96 24.55 -5.41
N PHE A 41 -3.60 23.98 -4.39
CA PHE A 41 -4.69 24.63 -3.64
C PHE A 41 -4.23 25.61 -2.57
N LEU A 42 -2.95 25.57 -2.18
CA LEU A 42 -2.35 26.59 -1.32
C LEU A 42 -2.01 27.89 -2.06
N LYS A 43 -2.06 27.89 -3.40
CA LYS A 43 -1.86 29.12 -4.19
C LYS A 43 -3.07 30.05 -4.03
N THR A 44 -2.81 31.35 -4.05
CA THR A 44 -3.82 32.41 -3.83
C THR A 44 -4.91 32.45 -4.92
N GLU A 45 -4.64 31.88 -6.09
CA GLU A 45 -5.60 31.77 -7.18
C GLU A 45 -6.58 30.63 -6.91
N ARG A 46 -7.86 30.99 -6.72
CA ARG A 46 -8.93 29.99 -6.62
C ARG A 46 -9.10 29.31 -7.97
N LEU A 47 -8.81 28.01 -8.02
CA LEU A 47 -9.14 27.18 -9.16
C LEU A 47 -10.66 27.17 -9.36
N PRO A 48 -11.16 27.37 -10.60
CA PRO A 48 -12.59 27.32 -10.89
C PRO A 48 -13.04 25.86 -10.81
N LEU A 49 -13.50 25.45 -9.63
CA LEU A 49 -13.94 24.09 -9.35
C LEU A 49 -15.38 24.09 -8.89
N SER A 50 -16.13 23.12 -9.40
CA SER A 50 -17.47 22.84 -8.91
C SER A 50 -17.41 22.35 -7.46
N ASP A 51 -18.46 22.62 -6.67
CA ASP A 51 -18.55 22.13 -5.29
C ASP A 51 -18.42 20.60 -5.20
N CYS A 52 -18.91 19.89 -6.23
CA CYS A 52 -18.78 18.45 -6.37
C CYS A 52 -17.29 18.02 -6.50
N ALA A 53 -16.51 18.72 -7.33
CA ALA A 53 -15.09 18.42 -7.52
C ALA A 53 -14.29 18.65 -6.23
N LEU A 54 -14.61 19.68 -5.43
CA LEU A 54 -13.98 19.92 -4.13
C LEU A 54 -14.24 18.78 -3.13
N VAL A 55 -15.45 18.24 -3.12
CA VAL A 55 -15.80 17.09 -2.28
C VAL A 55 -15.00 15.87 -2.71
N ILE A 56 -14.96 15.57 -4.00
CA ILE A 56 -14.20 14.44 -4.56
C ILE A 56 -12.70 14.58 -4.25
N LEU A 57 -12.14 15.78 -4.36
CA LEU A 57 -10.75 16.06 -4.02
C LEU A 57 -10.44 15.71 -2.57
N LYS A 58 -11.27 16.17 -1.63
CA LYS A 58 -11.10 15.90 -0.20
C LYS A 58 -11.13 14.40 0.07
N TYR A 59 -12.08 13.66 -0.50
CA TYR A 59 -12.12 12.20 -0.36
C TYR A 59 -10.91 11.52 -0.99
N SER A 60 -10.44 12.00 -2.15
CA SER A 60 -9.25 11.48 -2.82
C SER A 60 -8.01 11.62 -1.95
N TRP A 61 -7.85 12.76 -1.27
CA TRP A 61 -6.75 12.95 -0.31
C TRP A 61 -6.80 11.96 0.85
N TRP A 62 -7.98 11.76 1.44
CA TRP A 62 -8.14 10.79 2.51
C TRP A 62 -7.88 9.36 2.04
N LEU A 63 -8.28 9.00 0.82
CA LEU A 63 -8.04 7.67 0.24
C LEU A 63 -6.54 7.43 -0.02
N LEU A 64 -5.82 8.42 -0.55
CA LEU A 64 -4.37 8.31 -0.74
C LEU A 64 -3.62 8.28 0.59
N PHE A 65 -4.04 9.07 1.59
CA PHE A 65 -3.50 8.98 2.94
C PHE A 65 -3.77 7.61 3.57
N ALA A 66 -5.00 7.09 3.45
CA ALA A 66 -5.37 5.77 3.93
C ALA A 66 -4.54 4.67 3.27
N THR A 67 -4.28 4.78 1.96
CA THR A 67 -3.36 3.89 1.24
C THR A 67 -1.98 3.85 1.88
N ILE A 68 -1.41 5.03 2.17
CA ILE A 68 -0.09 5.13 2.82
C ILE A 68 -0.13 4.48 4.20
N ALA A 69 -1.13 4.82 5.02
CA ALA A 69 -1.29 4.27 6.36
C ALA A 69 -1.44 2.74 6.33
N LEU A 70 -2.33 2.20 5.49
CA LEU A 70 -2.55 0.76 5.32
C LEU A 70 -1.29 0.04 4.85
N GLY A 71 -0.54 0.64 3.92
CA GLY A 71 0.74 0.10 3.47
C GLY A 71 1.78 0.04 4.60
N VAL A 72 1.88 1.10 5.43
CA VAL A 72 2.77 1.12 6.61
C VAL A 72 2.36 0.06 7.62
N PHE A 73 1.06 -0.09 7.91
CA PHE A 73 0.55 -1.15 8.77
C PHE A 73 0.87 -2.54 8.22
N MET A 74 0.60 -2.77 6.93
CA MET A 74 0.88 -4.04 6.26
C MET A 74 2.38 -4.42 6.36
N LEU A 75 3.28 -3.49 6.04
CA LEU A 75 4.73 -3.72 6.13
C LEU A 75 5.18 -3.96 7.57
N SER A 76 4.62 -3.22 8.53
CA SER A 76 4.90 -3.42 9.95
C SER A 76 4.45 -4.82 10.41
N THR A 77 3.28 -5.28 9.96
CA THR A 77 2.79 -6.63 10.23
C THR A 77 3.70 -7.69 9.63
N ILE A 78 4.22 -7.49 8.41
CA ILE A 78 5.21 -8.39 7.80
C ILE A 78 6.48 -8.47 8.64
N ILE A 79 7.01 -7.34 9.10
CA ILE A 79 8.23 -7.29 9.93
C ILE A 79 8.01 -8.01 11.26
N VAL A 80 6.88 -7.77 11.93
CA VAL A 80 6.54 -8.43 13.20
C VAL A 80 6.40 -9.94 13.00
N ARG A 81 5.70 -10.37 11.96
CA ARG A 81 5.57 -11.79 11.61
C ARG A 81 6.93 -12.43 11.38
N ASP A 82 7.78 -11.82 10.54
CA ASP A 82 9.10 -12.34 10.19
C ASP A 82 10.02 -12.39 11.43
N PHE A 83 9.92 -11.41 12.33
CA PHE A 83 10.65 -11.38 13.60
C PHE A 83 10.23 -12.54 14.52
N LEU A 84 8.92 -12.77 14.69
CA LEU A 84 8.41 -13.88 15.51
C LEU A 84 8.84 -15.25 14.96
N PHE A 85 8.80 -15.44 13.64
CA PHE A 85 9.33 -16.66 13.01
C PHE A 85 10.83 -16.83 13.25
N GLY A 86 11.61 -15.76 13.11
CA GLY A 86 13.05 -15.80 13.39
C GLY A 86 13.36 -16.19 14.83
N GLU A 87 12.60 -15.67 15.80
CA GLU A 87 12.73 -16.04 17.20
C GLU A 87 12.35 -17.49 17.48
N GLN A 88 11.27 -18.00 16.90
CA GLN A 88 10.85 -19.40 17.04
C GLN A 88 11.91 -20.34 16.44
N TRP A 89 12.43 -20.01 15.27
CA TRP A 89 13.47 -20.80 14.62
C TRP A 89 14.76 -20.82 15.46
N ARG A 90 15.16 -19.69 16.04
CA ARG A 90 16.28 -19.60 17.00
C ARG A 90 16.11 -20.53 18.20
N LYS A 91 14.88 -20.62 18.75
CA LYS A 91 14.58 -21.51 19.88
C LYS A 91 14.67 -23.00 19.48
N SER A 92 14.29 -23.36 18.25
CA SER A 92 14.38 -24.75 17.76
C SER A 92 15.82 -25.30 17.65
N PHE A 93 16.83 -24.43 17.52
CA PHE A 93 18.23 -24.86 17.54
C PHE A 93 18.71 -25.28 18.95
N HIS A 94 18.06 -24.79 20.00
CA HIS A 94 18.37 -25.13 21.39
C HIS A 94 17.51 -26.27 21.93
N ASP A 95 16.30 -26.47 21.39
CA ASP A 95 15.37 -27.50 21.85
C ASP A 95 14.68 -28.19 20.66
N LYS A 96 14.94 -29.50 20.49
CA LYS A 96 14.48 -30.31 19.34
C LYS A 96 12.97 -30.60 19.33
N ASN A 97 12.26 -30.29 20.42
CA ASN A 97 10.83 -30.58 20.57
C ASN A 97 9.91 -29.37 20.34
N ILE A 98 10.43 -28.22 19.92
CA ILE A 98 9.60 -27.05 19.64
C ILE A 98 9.01 -27.18 18.23
N ASP A 99 7.69 -27.35 18.17
CA ASP A 99 6.93 -27.31 16.93
C ASP A 99 7.00 -25.89 16.32
N VAL A 100 7.81 -25.75 15.28
CA VAL A 100 8.02 -24.51 14.52
C VAL A 100 6.92 -24.24 13.49
N SER A 101 5.89 -25.11 13.40
CA SER A 101 4.83 -24.98 12.39
C SER A 101 3.77 -23.91 12.68
N GLY A 102 3.81 -23.30 13.85
CA GLY A 102 2.66 -22.56 14.39
C GLY A 102 2.79 -21.04 14.43
N PHE A 103 2.33 -20.37 13.38
CA PHE A 103 1.34 -19.30 13.59
C PHE A 103 0.24 -19.42 12.53
N PRO A 104 -1.04 -19.53 12.94
CA PRO A 104 -2.15 -19.75 12.04
C PRO A 104 -2.34 -18.53 11.15
N GLY A 105 -2.86 -18.74 9.93
CA GLY A 105 -2.99 -17.77 8.83
C GLY A 105 -3.69 -16.44 9.11
N PHE A 106 -3.92 -16.04 10.37
CA PHE A 106 -4.37 -14.71 10.75
C PHE A 106 -3.42 -13.60 10.27
N PHE A 107 -2.10 -13.72 10.48
CA PHE A 107 -1.15 -12.70 10.00
C PHE A 107 -1.14 -12.62 8.47
N GLU A 108 -1.21 -13.77 7.80
CA GLU A 108 -1.28 -13.84 6.34
C GLU A 108 -2.57 -13.21 5.81
N PHE A 109 -3.71 -13.58 6.39
CA PHE A 109 -5.00 -12.98 6.09
C PHE A 109 -5.00 -11.47 6.31
N LEU A 110 -4.44 -11.01 7.44
CA LEU A 110 -4.35 -9.58 7.76
C LEU A 110 -3.47 -8.83 6.75
N ILE A 111 -2.31 -9.39 6.38
CA ILE A 111 -1.42 -8.79 5.36
C ILE A 111 -2.15 -8.68 4.01
N VAL A 112 -2.82 -9.76 3.58
CA VAL A 112 -3.57 -9.78 2.32
C VAL A 112 -4.74 -8.80 2.36
N ALA A 113 -5.50 -8.76 3.45
CA ALA A 113 -6.63 -7.85 3.63
C ALA A 113 -6.17 -6.39 3.60
N LEU A 114 -5.10 -6.04 4.33
CA LEU A 114 -4.53 -4.69 4.33
C LEU A 114 -3.98 -4.31 2.95
N GLY A 115 -3.31 -5.24 2.26
CA GLY A 115 -2.78 -5.02 0.91
C GLY A 115 -3.89 -4.77 -0.11
N LEU A 116 -4.93 -5.61 -0.13
CA LEU A 116 -6.08 -5.43 -1.02
C LEU A 116 -6.83 -4.13 -0.72
N LEU A 117 -7.09 -3.85 0.55
CA LEU A 117 -7.73 -2.61 0.95
C LEU A 117 -6.90 -1.39 0.52
N GLY A 118 -5.59 -1.41 0.77
CA GLY A 118 -4.67 -0.35 0.34
C GLY A 118 -4.66 -0.13 -1.17
N ILE A 119 -4.67 -1.20 -1.97
CA ILE A 119 -4.75 -1.10 -3.44
C ILE A 119 -6.09 -0.50 -3.88
N THR A 120 -7.21 -0.91 -3.27
CA THR A 120 -8.52 -0.37 -3.63
C THR A 120 -8.64 1.12 -3.30
N THR A 121 -8.15 1.54 -2.12
CA THR A 121 -8.14 2.96 -1.75
C THR A 121 -7.21 3.77 -2.64
N PHE A 122 -6.06 3.20 -3.05
CA PHE A 122 -5.12 3.85 -3.96
C PHE A 122 -5.76 4.15 -5.31
N VAL A 123 -6.35 3.12 -5.93
CA VAL A 123 -6.98 3.23 -7.24
C VAL A 123 -8.11 4.24 -7.20
N ALA A 124 -8.99 4.16 -6.20
CA ALA A 124 -10.09 5.11 -6.03
C ALA A 124 -9.60 6.55 -5.83
N GLY A 125 -8.56 6.75 -5.00
CA GLY A 125 -7.97 8.07 -4.75
C GLY A 125 -7.32 8.67 -6.00
N MET A 126 -6.61 7.86 -6.79
CA MET A 126 -5.99 8.31 -8.04
C MET A 126 -7.04 8.68 -9.10
N PHE A 127 -8.11 7.90 -9.25
CA PHE A 127 -9.20 8.25 -10.16
C PHE A 127 -9.92 9.54 -9.75
N GLY A 128 -10.15 9.74 -8.45
CA GLY A 128 -10.74 10.98 -7.95
C GLY A 128 -9.85 12.20 -8.21
N LEU A 129 -8.53 12.10 -8.04
CA LEU A 129 -7.61 13.17 -8.43
C LEU A 129 -7.61 13.43 -9.94
N ALA A 130 -7.64 12.37 -10.76
CA ALA A 130 -7.70 12.51 -12.21
C ALA A 130 -8.96 13.25 -12.66
N TYR A 131 -10.11 12.90 -12.08
CA TYR A 131 -11.39 13.57 -12.34
C TYR A 131 -11.33 15.08 -11.98
N VAL A 132 -10.81 15.40 -10.79
CA VAL A 132 -10.69 16.81 -10.35
C VAL A 132 -9.72 17.58 -11.25
N ALA A 133 -8.62 16.96 -11.68
CA ALA A 133 -7.69 17.58 -12.60
C ALA A 133 -8.34 17.87 -13.96
N THR A 134 -9.16 16.97 -14.50
CA THR A 134 -9.87 17.21 -15.76
C THR A 134 -10.92 18.32 -15.64
N GLU A 135 -11.66 18.38 -14.53
CA GLU A 135 -12.62 19.46 -14.26
C GLU A 135 -11.92 20.82 -14.12
N ALA A 136 -10.79 20.87 -13.41
CA ALA A 136 -10.00 22.10 -13.26
C ALA A 136 -9.56 22.66 -14.62
N VAL A 137 -9.12 21.79 -15.55
CA VAL A 137 -8.72 22.21 -16.89
C VAL A 137 -9.92 22.65 -17.73
N ALA A 138 -11.04 21.92 -17.67
CA ALA A 138 -12.26 22.29 -18.40
C ALA A 138 -12.81 23.66 -17.95
N GLY A 139 -12.82 23.91 -16.65
CA GLY A 139 -13.29 25.18 -16.07
C GLY A 139 -12.39 26.39 -16.35
N ILE A 140 -11.14 26.18 -16.75
CA ILE A 140 -10.24 27.27 -17.20
C ILE A 140 -10.61 27.76 -18.62
N HIS A 141 -11.27 26.92 -19.42
CA HIS A 141 -11.63 27.22 -20.81
C HIS A 141 -13.04 27.79 -21.00
N THR A 142 -13.81 27.95 -19.92
CA THR A 142 -15.15 28.56 -19.90
C THR A 142 -15.12 29.89 -19.16
#